data_AF-A0A3D5YL23-F1
#
_entry.id   AF-A0A3D5YL23-F1
#
_cell.length_a   1.000
_cell.length_b   1.000
_cell.length_c   1.000
_cell.angle_alpha   90.00
_cell.angle_beta   90.00
_cell.angle_gamma   90.00
#
_symmetry.space_group_name_H-M   'P 1'
#
loop_
_entity.id
_entity.type
_entity.pdbx_description
1 polymer ?
#
loop_
_entity_poly.entity_id
_entity_poly.type
_entity_poly.pdbx_seq_one_letter_code
_entity_poly.pdbx_strand_id
1 'polypeptide(L)'
;EQLLGTLDTVIGLASGFLDERTSENFKSTFESINNTFKSVEESAAEMSAYLSANKENFDAISENFRSISDDLAANGDDISATISNIQAISDSLAGAKLSETINNLESITSRFDGLLAELQTGDGSAAKLISDKEVYNNLIQATENLNRLLLDVKYNPNKYLHVSVFGSRTRYTEAEIQAIEREMDEIKNQ
;
A
#
# COMPACT_ATOMS: atom_id res chain seq x y z
N GLU A 1 -26.73 -75.36 57.93
CA GLU A 1 -26.99 -73.92 58.22
C GLU A 1 -26.28 -72.97 57.26
N GLN A 2 -24.97 -73.13 56.99
CA GLN A 2 -24.25 -72.25 56.04
C GLN A 2 -24.87 -72.18 54.63
N LEU A 3 -25.27 -73.32 54.05
CA LEU A 3 -25.91 -73.38 52.72
C LEU A 3 -27.23 -72.58 52.64
N LEU A 4 -28.04 -72.64 53.69
CA LEU A 4 -29.32 -71.91 53.77
C LEU A 4 -29.09 -70.40 53.88
N GLY A 5 -28.10 -69.96 54.68
CA GLY A 5 -27.75 -68.54 54.80
C GLY A 5 -27.19 -67.94 53.50
N THR A 6 -26.40 -68.71 52.72
CA THR A 6 -25.96 -68.29 51.38
C THR A 6 -27.12 -68.22 50.38
N LEU A 7 -28.10 -69.11 50.48
CA LEU A 7 -29.28 -69.09 49.61
C LEU A 7 -30.13 -67.83 49.89
N ASP A 8 -30.37 -67.50 51.15
CA ASP A 8 -31.08 -66.27 51.55
C ASP A 8 -30.33 -65.00 51.11
N THR A 9 -28.99 -65.02 51.16
CA THR A 9 -28.17 -63.90 50.69
C THR A 9 -28.28 -63.74 49.17
N VAL A 10 -28.22 -64.85 48.41
CA VAL A 10 -28.39 -64.84 46.94
C VAL A 10 -29.81 -64.40 46.57
N ILE A 11 -30.83 -64.86 47.29
CA ILE A 11 -32.23 -64.48 47.07
C ILE A 11 -32.47 -63.01 47.41
N GLY A 12 -31.90 -62.50 48.51
CA GLY A 12 -32.00 -61.09 48.90
C GLY A 12 -31.25 -60.15 47.95
N LEU A 13 -30.07 -60.55 47.48
CA LEU A 13 -29.33 -59.81 46.43
C LEU A 13 -30.09 -59.84 45.10
N ALA A 14 -30.67 -60.98 44.73
CA ALA A 14 -31.51 -61.10 43.55
C ALA A 14 -32.79 -60.28 43.69
N SER A 15 -33.46 -60.26 44.85
CA SER A 15 -34.68 -59.47 45.05
C SER A 15 -34.42 -57.97 45.05
N GLY A 16 -33.27 -57.51 45.56
CA GLY A 16 -32.87 -56.11 45.46
C GLY A 16 -32.55 -55.65 44.04
N PHE A 17 -32.06 -56.55 43.19
CA PHE A 17 -31.83 -56.31 41.76
C PHE A 17 -33.10 -56.45 40.92
N LEU A 18 -33.99 -57.36 41.31
CA LEU A 18 -35.29 -57.61 40.69
C LEU A 18 -36.40 -56.69 41.22
N ASP A 19 -36.08 -55.81 42.18
CA ASP A 19 -36.98 -54.71 42.56
C ASP A 19 -37.26 -53.86 41.33
N GLU A 20 -38.53 -53.52 41.15
CA GLU A 20 -39.05 -52.82 39.96
C GLU A 20 -38.20 -51.58 39.64
N ARG A 21 -37.83 -50.81 40.66
CA ARG A 21 -37.05 -49.58 40.52
C ARG A 21 -35.62 -49.84 40.04
N THR A 22 -34.97 -50.88 40.54
CA THR A 22 -33.60 -51.24 40.12
C THR A 22 -33.59 -51.71 38.67
N SER A 23 -34.59 -52.53 38.29
CA SER A 23 -34.77 -53.01 36.91
C SER A 23 -35.07 -51.87 35.93
N GLU A 24 -35.94 -50.93 36.29
CA GLU A 24 -36.23 -49.74 35.48
C GLU A 24 -35.01 -48.84 35.30
N ASN A 25 -34.29 -48.55 36.39
CA ASN A 25 -33.06 -47.75 36.32
C ASN A 25 -31.99 -48.42 35.44
N PHE A 26 -31.88 -49.75 35.49
CA PHE A 26 -30.94 -50.49 34.63
C PHE A 26 -31.33 -50.38 33.15
N LYS A 27 -32.62 -50.53 32.81
CA LYS A 27 -33.13 -50.32 31.44
C LYS A 27 -32.87 -48.90 30.95
N SER A 28 -33.18 -47.91 31.77
CA SER A 28 -32.95 -46.49 31.45
C SER A 28 -31.47 -46.17 31.27
N THR A 29 -30.60 -46.76 32.09
CA THR A 29 -29.14 -46.65 31.94
C THR A 29 -28.68 -47.24 30.61
N PHE A 30 -29.17 -48.42 30.24
CA PHE A 30 -28.82 -49.07 28.98
C PHE A 30 -29.31 -48.26 27.78
N GLU A 31 -30.53 -47.72 27.84
CA GLU A 31 -31.07 -46.82 26.82
C GLU A 31 -30.23 -45.54 26.69
N SER A 32 -29.82 -44.94 27.81
CA SER A 32 -28.96 -43.76 27.84
C SER A 32 -27.57 -44.04 27.26
N ILE A 33 -26.98 -45.21 27.55
CA ILE A 33 -25.71 -45.67 26.97
C ILE A 33 -25.87 -45.85 25.45
N ASN A 34 -26.95 -46.49 25.01
CA ASN A 34 -27.21 -46.69 23.59
C ASN A 34 -27.36 -45.34 22.85
N ASN A 35 -28.09 -44.40 23.43
CA ASN A 35 -28.23 -43.05 22.89
C ASN A 35 -26.88 -42.32 22.86
N THR A 36 -26.04 -42.48 23.89
CA THR A 36 -24.70 -41.91 23.93
C THR A 36 -23.82 -42.47 22.81
N PHE A 37 -23.83 -43.78 22.59
CA PHE A 37 -23.08 -44.40 21.49
C PHE A 37 -23.52 -43.86 20.13
N LYS A 38 -24.82 -43.72 19.92
CA LYS A 38 -25.36 -43.14 18.69
C LYS A 38 -24.90 -41.69 18.49
N SER A 39 -24.98 -40.85 19.52
CA SER A 39 -24.51 -39.46 19.43
C SER A 39 -23.00 -39.37 19.16
N VAL A 40 -22.21 -40.28 19.73
CA VAL A 40 -20.76 -40.35 19.48
C VAL A 40 -20.47 -40.78 18.04
N GLU A 41 -21.19 -41.76 17.52
CA GLU A 41 -21.09 -42.22 16.13
C GLU A 41 -21.43 -41.08 15.15
N GLU A 42 -22.55 -40.39 15.37
CA GLU A 42 -22.97 -39.23 14.57
C GLU A 42 -21.94 -38.10 14.64
N SER A 43 -21.43 -37.78 15.84
CA SER A 43 -20.39 -36.75 16.03
C SER A 43 -19.08 -37.11 15.31
N ALA A 44 -18.68 -38.38 15.35
CA ALA A 44 -17.47 -38.85 14.66
C ALA A 44 -17.64 -38.78 13.14
N ALA A 45 -18.82 -39.14 12.62
CA ALA A 45 -19.13 -39.03 11.20
C ALA A 45 -19.14 -37.56 10.73
N GLU A 46 -19.76 -36.67 11.49
CA GLU A 46 -19.80 -35.23 11.21
C GLU A 46 -18.38 -34.62 11.23
N MET A 47 -17.57 -34.95 12.26
CA MET A 47 -16.17 -34.52 12.33
C MET A 47 -15.36 -35.00 11.12
N SER A 48 -15.52 -36.26 10.72
CA SER A 48 -14.85 -36.81 9.54
C SER A 48 -15.27 -36.08 8.26
N ALA A 49 -16.56 -35.75 8.12
CA ALA A 49 -17.06 -35.00 6.97
C ALA A 49 -16.49 -33.58 6.94
N TYR A 50 -16.46 -32.87 8.08
CA TYR A 50 -15.85 -31.55 8.19
C TYR A 50 -14.36 -31.55 7.86
N LEU A 51 -13.61 -32.53 8.36
CA LEU A 51 -12.18 -32.67 8.04
C LEU A 51 -11.96 -32.96 6.56
N SER A 52 -12.77 -33.83 5.97
CA SER A 52 -12.68 -34.15 4.54
C SER A 52 -13.03 -32.94 3.67
N ALA A 53 -14.08 -32.19 4.00
CA ALA A 53 -14.50 -31.01 3.25
C ALA A 53 -13.44 -29.89 3.32
N ASN A 54 -12.74 -29.76 4.44
CA ASN A 54 -11.69 -28.76 4.60
C ASN A 54 -10.31 -29.22 4.12
N LYS A 55 -10.12 -30.51 3.81
CA LYS A 55 -8.85 -31.02 3.29
C LYS A 55 -8.48 -30.33 1.97
N GLU A 56 -9.44 -30.17 1.07
CA GLU A 56 -9.24 -29.49 -0.21
C GLU A 56 -8.82 -28.02 -0.01
N ASN A 57 -9.47 -27.32 0.93
CA ASN A 57 -9.10 -25.95 1.29
C ASN A 57 -7.67 -25.86 1.85
N PHE A 58 -7.29 -26.80 2.72
CA PHE A 58 -5.93 -26.88 3.26
C PHE A 58 -4.88 -27.14 2.18
N ASP A 59 -5.16 -28.08 1.28
CA ASP A 59 -4.28 -28.42 0.17
C ASP A 59 -4.10 -27.19 -0.75
N ALA A 60 -5.18 -26.48 -1.09
CA ALA A 60 -5.15 -25.26 -1.89
C ALA A 60 -4.39 -24.10 -1.21
N ILE A 61 -4.59 -23.87 0.09
CA ILE A 61 -3.84 -22.84 0.83
C ILE A 61 -2.35 -23.17 0.85
N SER A 62 -2.00 -24.45 1.06
CA SER A 62 -0.61 -24.88 1.09
C SER A 62 0.05 -24.74 -0.29
N GLU A 63 -0.66 -25.04 -1.37
CA GLU A 63 -0.16 -24.87 -2.74
C GLU A 63 0.04 -23.38 -3.09
N ASN A 64 -0.94 -22.52 -2.77
CA ASN A 64 -0.83 -21.08 -2.95
C ASN A 64 0.35 -20.49 -2.17
N PHE A 65 0.54 -20.91 -0.91
CA PHE A 65 1.66 -20.45 -0.10
C PHE A 65 3.01 -20.86 -0.72
N ARG A 66 3.10 -22.09 -1.25
CA ARG A 66 4.29 -22.55 -1.96
C ARG A 66 4.54 -21.74 -3.23
N SER A 67 3.51 -21.51 -4.04
CA SER A 67 3.62 -20.69 -5.26
C SER A 67 4.11 -19.27 -4.95
N ILE A 68 3.51 -18.59 -3.96
CA ILE A 68 3.93 -17.24 -3.55
C ILE A 68 5.38 -17.25 -3.06
N SER A 69 5.76 -18.27 -2.29
CA SER A 69 7.13 -18.40 -1.77
C SER A 69 8.14 -18.63 -2.91
N ASP A 70 7.80 -19.47 -3.88
CA ASP A 70 8.63 -19.76 -5.06
C ASP A 70 8.74 -18.52 -5.95
N ASP A 71 7.64 -17.79 -6.19
CA ASP A 71 7.63 -16.54 -6.94
C ASP A 71 8.48 -15.47 -6.25
N LEU A 72 8.36 -15.32 -4.92
CA LEU A 72 9.16 -14.36 -4.17
C LEU A 72 10.65 -14.73 -4.21
N ALA A 73 10.98 -16.02 -4.10
CA ALA A 73 12.36 -16.49 -4.21
C ALA A 73 12.94 -16.29 -5.61
N ALA A 74 12.15 -16.55 -6.66
CA ALA A 74 12.56 -16.40 -8.05
C ALA A 74 12.74 -14.92 -8.46
N ASN A 75 11.96 -14.00 -7.90
CA ASN A 75 11.97 -12.58 -8.24
C ASN A 75 12.73 -11.70 -7.22
N GLY A 76 13.41 -12.30 -6.24
CA GLY A 76 14.09 -11.56 -5.17
C GLY A 76 15.15 -10.58 -5.68
N ASP A 77 15.93 -10.98 -6.67
CA ASP A 77 16.98 -10.14 -7.28
C ASP A 77 16.37 -8.94 -8.03
N ASP A 78 15.28 -9.14 -8.77
CA ASP A 78 14.58 -8.07 -9.51
C ASP A 78 13.90 -7.07 -8.58
N ILE A 79 13.30 -7.56 -7.48
CA ILE A 79 12.74 -6.71 -6.43
C ILE A 79 13.85 -5.88 -5.78
N SER A 80 15.00 -6.50 -5.47
CA SER A 80 16.16 -5.81 -4.91
C SER A 80 16.70 -4.73 -5.86
N ALA A 81 16.85 -5.05 -7.13
CA ALA A 81 17.29 -4.12 -8.16
C ALA A 81 16.31 -2.94 -8.31
N THR A 82 15.01 -3.19 -8.26
CA THR A 82 13.99 -2.14 -8.30
C THR A 82 14.09 -1.21 -7.10
N ILE A 83 14.23 -1.75 -5.89
CA ILE A 83 14.41 -0.96 -4.67
C ILE A 83 15.68 -0.11 -4.76
N SER A 84 16.79 -0.70 -5.21
CA SER A 84 18.06 0.02 -5.38
C SER A 84 17.95 1.16 -6.41
N ASN A 85 17.26 0.93 -7.53
CA ASN A 85 17.01 1.96 -8.53
C ASN A 85 16.14 3.11 -7.98
N ILE A 86 15.10 2.79 -7.18
CA ILE A 86 14.28 3.81 -6.51
C ILE A 86 15.13 4.64 -5.53
N GLN A 87 16.01 4.00 -4.77
CA GLN A 87 16.95 4.70 -3.88
C GLN A 87 17.89 5.62 -4.66
N ALA A 88 18.55 5.11 -5.71
CA ALA A 88 19.46 5.90 -6.53
C ALA A 88 18.76 7.11 -7.20
N ILE A 89 17.52 6.92 -7.62
CA ILE A 89 16.68 8.00 -8.16
C ILE A 89 16.33 9.02 -7.08
N SER A 90 15.93 8.56 -5.89
CA SER A 90 15.63 9.42 -4.75
C SER A 90 16.86 10.25 -4.36
N ASP A 91 18.03 9.62 -4.32
CA ASP A 91 19.30 10.28 -4.01
C ASP A 91 19.71 11.26 -5.11
N SER A 92 19.53 10.89 -6.38
CA SER A 92 19.76 11.81 -7.49
C SER A 92 18.83 13.02 -7.45
N LEU A 93 17.57 12.83 -7.06
CA LEU A 93 16.60 13.91 -6.95
C LEU A 93 16.91 14.82 -5.76
N ALA A 94 17.27 14.25 -4.61
CA ALA A 94 17.70 14.99 -3.43
C ALA A 94 19.02 15.74 -3.67
N GLY A 95 19.96 15.12 -4.38
CA GLY A 95 21.27 15.67 -4.71
C GLY A 95 21.26 16.70 -5.84
N ALA A 96 20.22 16.73 -6.69
CA ALA A 96 20.16 17.60 -7.84
C ALA A 96 20.13 19.10 -7.51
N LYS A 97 20.00 19.51 -6.22
CA LYS A 97 19.85 20.92 -5.80
C LYS A 97 18.87 21.67 -6.72
N LEU A 98 17.87 20.96 -7.25
CA LEU A 98 17.07 21.48 -8.36
C LEU A 98 16.24 22.66 -7.87
N SER A 99 15.67 22.55 -6.68
CA SER A 99 15.00 23.66 -6.00
C SER A 99 15.93 24.85 -5.76
N GLU A 100 17.17 24.62 -5.30
CA GLU A 100 18.15 25.70 -5.10
C GLU A 100 18.53 26.37 -6.43
N THR A 101 18.71 25.58 -7.49
CA THR A 101 19.04 26.07 -8.83
C THR A 101 17.90 26.87 -9.44
N ILE A 102 16.66 26.37 -9.36
CA ILE A 102 15.45 27.08 -9.80
C ILE A 102 15.30 28.38 -9.02
N ASN A 103 15.41 28.36 -7.69
CA ASN A 103 15.30 29.56 -6.87
C ASN A 103 16.39 30.60 -7.19
N ASN A 104 17.63 30.15 -7.43
CA ASN A 104 18.72 31.04 -7.83
C ASN A 104 18.45 31.65 -9.21
N LEU A 105 17.94 30.87 -10.16
CA LEU A 105 17.59 31.35 -11.49
C LEU A 105 16.40 32.30 -11.46
N GLU A 106 15.34 32.03 -10.69
CA GLU A 106 14.23 32.96 -10.46
C GLU A 106 14.72 34.29 -9.87
N SER A 107 15.65 34.25 -8.92
CA SER A 107 16.25 35.46 -8.35
C SER A 107 17.06 36.25 -9.38
N ILE A 108 17.82 35.58 -10.25
CA ILE A 108 18.57 36.23 -11.33
C ILE A 108 17.61 36.87 -12.34
N THR A 109 16.57 36.16 -12.77
CA THR A 109 15.54 36.66 -13.69
C THR A 109 14.82 37.87 -13.11
N SER A 110 14.37 37.82 -11.86
CA SER A 110 13.71 38.94 -11.19
C SER A 110 14.60 40.19 -11.08
N ARG A 111 15.90 40.02 -10.78
CA ARG A 111 16.86 41.13 -10.80
C ARG A 111 17.04 41.69 -12.19
N PHE A 112 17.03 40.84 -13.21
CA PHE A 112 17.16 41.25 -14.60
C PHE A 112 15.92 42.01 -15.10
N ASP A 113 14.71 41.57 -14.71
CA ASP A 113 13.46 42.29 -14.97
C ASP A 113 13.48 43.68 -14.32
N GLY A 114 13.97 43.78 -13.08
CA GLY A 114 14.17 45.07 -12.41
C GLY A 114 15.13 46.00 -13.16
N LEU A 115 16.25 45.47 -13.66
CA LEU A 115 17.19 46.23 -14.48
C LEU A 115 16.56 46.68 -15.81
N LEU A 116 15.76 45.84 -16.47
CA LEU A 116 15.04 46.20 -17.69
C LEU A 116 14.01 47.30 -17.43
N ALA A 117 13.30 47.25 -16.30
CA ALA A 117 12.37 48.30 -15.88
C ALA A 117 13.08 49.63 -15.61
N GLU A 118 14.25 49.62 -14.95
CA GLU A 118 15.09 50.81 -14.76
C GLU A 118 15.63 51.38 -16.08
N LEU A 119 15.99 50.51 -17.03
CA LEU A 119 16.39 50.93 -18.38
C LEU A 119 15.23 51.59 -19.15
N GLN A 120 14.00 51.09 -18.97
CA GLN A 120 12.80 51.64 -19.61
C GLN A 120 12.44 53.04 -19.08
N THR A 121 12.65 53.31 -17.80
CA THR A 121 12.37 54.62 -17.19
C THR A 121 13.44 55.67 -17.50
N GLY A 122 14.62 55.24 -17.98
CA GLY A 122 15.66 56.11 -18.54
C GLY A 122 16.56 56.80 -17.51
N ASP A 123 16.46 56.43 -16.23
CA ASP A 123 17.27 57.01 -15.16
C ASP A 123 18.50 56.15 -14.85
N GLY A 124 19.71 56.72 -15.01
CA GLY A 124 20.98 56.09 -14.58
C GLY A 124 22.03 55.85 -15.69
N SER A 125 23.22 55.40 -15.26
CA SER A 125 24.40 55.20 -16.13
C SER A 125 24.25 54.04 -17.12
N ALA A 126 23.40 53.05 -16.82
CA ALA A 126 23.11 51.90 -17.68
C ALA A 126 22.21 52.25 -18.87
N ALA A 127 21.25 53.18 -18.69
CA ALA A 127 20.40 53.70 -19.76
C ALA A 127 21.19 54.45 -20.86
N LYS A 128 22.40 54.92 -20.52
CA LYS A 128 23.35 55.53 -21.47
C LYS A 128 24.20 54.51 -22.25
N LEU A 129 24.19 53.23 -21.86
CA LEU A 129 25.04 52.18 -22.45
C LEU A 129 24.29 51.34 -23.51
N ILE A 130 22.97 51.15 -23.36
CA ILE A 130 22.11 50.46 -24.32
C ILE A 130 21.14 51.47 -24.93
N SER A 131 21.57 52.15 -25.99
CA SER A 131 20.72 53.06 -26.78
C SER A 131 20.02 52.35 -27.95
N ASP A 132 20.30 51.07 -28.16
CA ASP A 132 19.80 50.30 -29.28
C ASP A 132 18.51 49.56 -28.88
N LYS A 133 17.40 49.94 -29.55
CA LYS A 133 16.09 49.33 -29.36
C LYS A 133 16.08 47.84 -29.72
N GLU A 134 16.92 47.41 -30.66
CA GLU A 134 17.03 46.02 -31.06
C GLU A 134 17.64 45.18 -29.93
N VAL A 135 18.70 45.67 -29.29
CA VAL A 135 19.33 45.02 -28.13
C VAL A 135 18.33 44.92 -26.97
N TYR A 136 17.62 46.00 -26.67
CA TYR A 136 16.58 46.01 -25.62
C TYR A 136 15.49 44.97 -25.88
N ASN A 137 14.94 44.93 -27.10
CA ASN A 137 13.89 43.97 -27.47
C ASN A 137 14.38 42.51 -27.42
N ASN A 138 15.64 42.27 -27.82
CA ASN A 138 16.25 40.94 -27.75
C ASN A 138 16.45 40.49 -26.30
N LEU A 139 16.79 41.41 -25.39
CA LEU A 139 16.93 41.10 -23.97
C LEU A 139 15.59 40.77 -23.32
N ILE A 140 14.53 41.53 -23.61
CA ILE A 140 13.18 41.19 -23.14
C ILE A 140 12.78 39.78 -23.60
N GLN A 141 12.95 39.48 -24.88
CA GLN A 141 12.62 38.16 -25.42
C GLN A 141 13.46 37.05 -24.79
N ALA A 142 14.75 37.30 -24.53
CA ALA A 142 15.61 36.33 -23.85
C ALA A 142 15.12 36.03 -22.42
N THR A 143 14.71 37.06 -21.68
CA THR A 143 14.16 36.91 -20.33
C THR A 143 12.83 36.17 -20.32
N GLU A 144 11.94 36.49 -21.26
CA GLU A 144 10.66 35.79 -21.40
C GLU A 144 10.88 34.30 -21.71
N ASN A 145 11.79 34.00 -22.63
CA ASN A 145 12.17 32.62 -22.96
C ASN A 145 12.81 31.89 -21.77
N LEU A 146 13.65 32.57 -20.99
CA LEU A 146 14.23 32.02 -19.78
C LEU A 146 13.15 31.72 -18.74
N ASN A 147 12.21 32.64 -18.52
CA ASN A 147 11.10 32.44 -17.60
C ASN A 147 10.24 31.24 -18.01
N ARG A 148 9.90 31.12 -19.29
CA ARG A 148 9.20 29.95 -19.85
C ARG A 148 9.95 28.65 -19.58
N LEU A 149 11.27 28.64 -19.79
CA LEU A 149 12.09 27.46 -19.54
C LEU A 149 12.13 27.09 -18.05
N LEU A 150 12.25 28.08 -17.16
CA LEU A 150 12.23 27.85 -15.71
C LEU A 150 10.92 27.22 -15.25
N LEU A 151 9.79 27.74 -15.74
CA LEU A 151 8.48 27.18 -15.47
C LEU A 151 8.34 25.76 -16.02
N ASP A 152 8.82 25.50 -17.24
CA ASP A 152 8.80 24.15 -17.82
C ASP A 152 9.68 23.18 -17.01
N VAL A 153 10.84 23.59 -16.51
CA VAL A 153 11.68 22.74 -15.64
C VAL A 153 10.98 22.48 -14.28
N LYS A 154 10.33 23.49 -13.71
CA LYS A 154 9.62 23.41 -12.42
C LYS A 154 8.42 22.45 -12.49
N TYR A 155 7.60 22.54 -13.53
CA TYR A 155 6.38 21.75 -13.68
C TYR A 155 6.58 20.45 -14.47
N ASN A 156 7.61 20.36 -15.32
CA ASN A 156 7.97 19.16 -16.08
C ASN A 156 9.43 18.69 -15.82
N PRO A 157 9.83 18.46 -14.56
CA PRO A 157 11.22 18.08 -14.23
C PRO A 157 11.68 16.80 -14.94
N ASN A 158 10.74 15.90 -15.21
CA ASN A 158 10.95 14.64 -15.93
C ASN A 158 11.41 14.79 -17.39
N LYS A 159 11.25 15.96 -18.01
CA LYS A 159 11.75 16.23 -19.37
C LYS A 159 13.27 16.45 -19.39
N TYR A 160 13.82 16.88 -18.25
CA TYR A 160 15.22 17.29 -18.10
C TYR A 160 16.00 16.34 -17.19
N LEU A 161 15.31 15.60 -16.33
CA LEU A 161 15.88 14.54 -15.51
C LEU A 161 15.43 13.18 -16.06
N HIS A 162 16.39 12.38 -16.51
CA HIS A 162 16.16 10.98 -16.91
C HIS A 162 15.96 10.10 -15.67
N VAL A 163 14.85 10.31 -15.00
CA VAL A 163 14.37 9.38 -13.98
C VAL A 163 13.61 8.30 -14.74
N SER A 164 13.79 7.01 -14.47
CA SER A 164 12.95 5.95 -15.05
C SER A 164 12.49 5.04 -13.93
N VAL A 165 11.28 5.31 -13.45
CA VAL A 165 10.53 4.49 -12.50
C VAL A 165 9.08 4.58 -12.96
N PHE A 166 8.48 3.40 -13.11
CA PHE A 166 7.25 3.07 -13.84
C PHE A 166 6.07 4.05 -13.68
N GLY A 167 5.22 4.09 -14.70
CA GLY A 167 3.92 4.77 -14.70
C GLY A 167 3.90 6.03 -15.57
N SER A 168 2.84 6.18 -16.36
CA SER A 168 2.63 7.35 -17.22
C SER A 168 2.75 8.64 -16.41
N ARG A 169 3.66 9.50 -16.83
CA ARG A 169 3.94 10.77 -16.17
C ARG A 169 3.00 11.83 -16.71
N THR A 170 2.18 12.42 -15.85
CA THR A 170 1.47 13.66 -16.15
C THR A 170 2.49 14.69 -16.63
N ARG A 171 2.24 15.26 -17.80
CA ARG A 171 3.03 16.36 -18.38
C ARG A 171 2.10 17.55 -18.53
N TYR A 172 2.52 18.70 -18.03
CA TYR A 172 1.77 19.95 -18.18
C TYR A 172 2.20 20.62 -19.48
N THR A 173 1.22 21.02 -20.28
CA THR A 173 1.41 21.93 -21.41
C THR A 173 1.69 23.34 -20.92
N GLU A 174 2.26 24.17 -21.79
CA GLU A 174 2.54 25.57 -21.46
C GLU A 174 1.28 26.35 -21.04
N ALA A 175 0.14 26.06 -21.68
CA ALA A 175 -1.14 26.68 -21.34
C ALA A 175 -1.62 26.30 -19.93
N GLU A 176 -1.42 25.04 -19.52
CA GLU A 176 -1.76 24.56 -18.18
C GLU A 176 -0.84 25.19 -17.12
N ILE A 177 0.46 25.29 -17.40
CA ILE A 177 1.42 25.96 -16.51
C ILE A 177 1.02 27.43 -16.29
N GLN A 178 0.68 28.15 -17.37
CA GLN A 178 0.25 29.55 -17.27
C GLN A 178 -1.08 29.73 -16.53
N ALA A 179 -1.98 28.75 -16.57
CA ALA A 179 -3.22 28.78 -15.81
C ALA A 179 -2.94 28.60 -14.30
N ILE A 180 -2.05 27.65 -13.96
CA ILE A 180 -1.63 27.39 -12.57
C ILE A 180 -0.96 28.62 -11.96
N GLU A 181 -0.01 29.26 -12.67
CA GLU A 181 0.68 30.45 -12.15
C GLU A 181 -0.29 31.64 -11.97
N ARG A 182 -1.27 31.81 -12.88
CA ARG A 182 -2.31 32.85 -12.74
C ARG A 182 -3.18 32.64 -11.49
N GLU A 183 -3.64 31.42 -11.23
CA GLU A 183 -4.40 31.09 -10.03
C GLU A 183 -3.58 31.32 -8.75
N MET A 184 -2.29 30.96 -8.76
CA MET A 184 -1.38 31.17 -7.63
C MET A 184 -1.15 32.65 -7.31
N ASP A 185 -1.04 33.50 -8.34
CA ASP A 185 -0.89 34.94 -8.17
C ASP A 185 -2.17 35.60 -7.65
N GLU A 186 -3.34 35.12 -8.07
CA GLU A 186 -4.63 35.58 -7.52
C GLU A 186 -4.78 35.24 -6.04
N ILE A 187 -4.34 34.04 -5.62
CA ILE A 187 -4.38 33.61 -4.21
C ILE A 187 -3.41 34.41 -3.33
N LYS A 188 -2.22 34.76 -3.83
CA LYS A 188 -1.22 35.55 -3.07
C LYS A 188 -1.63 37.02 -2.90
N ASN A 189 -2.50 37.53 -3.76
CA ASN A 189 -2.95 38.92 -3.75
C ASN A 189 -4.30 39.13 -3.03
N GLN A 190 -4.86 38.07 -2.43
CA GLN A 190 -5.97 38.13 -1.48
C GLN A 190 -5.47 38.11 -0.03
#